data_AF-A0A9P7E865-F1
#
_entry.id   AF-A0A9P7E865-F1
#
_cell.length_a   1.000
_cell.length_b   1.000
_cell.length_c   1.000
_cell.angle_alpha   90.00
_cell.angle_beta   90.00
_cell.angle_gamma   90.00
#
_symmetry.space_group_name_H-M   'P 1'
#
loop_
_entity.id
_entity.type
_entity.pdbx_description
1 polymer ?
#
loop_
_entity_poly.entity_id
_entity_poly.type
_entity_poly.pdbx_seq_one_letter_code
_entity_poly.pdbx_strand_id
1 'polypeptide(L)'
;MYGRFSLISRLISPALSCSYPGADERNRIGTGTWGVRVHQDFNGLPSLSMLSDDILVDHIFDYLMVEDILCLRMVNKLFYNLTHHGIIWKRFLQRIGPNVPALPPSLQYSPHFLTSFEAERLVIRAITVHKNWILPNPPAASYLPVQAHRHILSMVVLPGGKYLVASTCNLAKTHYSLVVYVLDHRIRGIVPLAETPVRGKAYNVCAKYVNVEGTPSILIGYIRRKTLKSHQSTNSIDPSIYNPYLNNPRCQIDAPMPLEYVATCLQISLDALDALGNPALVPGSQDDSELRNIDVGEVDDVPNMVVAKMPETIVMKELTFEGRISTFQCAREVTLSQQEQPICNLRLLPLQGQILVVRSTNRPQLAPTNPSPGGPPIIPDVMFTVAMFPTPEPGDGEAGEFNPLSIASFYGKDIEDFQISDPHALNDHGSDFLPPPINIFYRNESGGRICHMIISPTPRESAPEAFRSTGKPHYAITNLKSNMMHRLSFKNDESRTVCRTFVIPGCLRSLFYSIPRDNRSDTLSIRNFSGHLLSKRGDDAYSIMRREMLQNILRNVPKHRENMLGQFNLPSYILDHIRSGVTAIAWDEGTGRIFYSKPHETMLHILDMAETPVETIHGQRYPIPLEDERMLDL
;
A
#
# COMPACT_ATOMS: atom_id res chain seq x y z
N MET A 1 -0.43 1.62 31.85
CA MET A 1 -1.74 1.61 31.18
C MET A 1 -2.36 3.01 31.00
N TYR A 2 -2.08 4.01 31.85
CA TYR A 2 -2.68 5.36 31.74
C TYR A 2 -2.23 6.26 30.56
N GLY A 3 -1.17 5.90 29.82
CA GLY A 3 -0.71 6.69 28.66
C GLY A 3 -1.51 6.53 27.36
N ARG A 4 -2.50 5.62 27.31
CA ARG A 4 -3.32 5.35 26.11
C ARG A 4 -4.59 6.20 25.99
N PHE A 5 -4.95 6.97 27.02
CA PHE A 5 -6.14 7.84 26.98
C PHE A 5 -5.99 9.07 26.06
N SER A 6 -4.80 9.35 25.53
CA SER A 6 -4.52 10.44 24.58
C SER A 6 -5.12 10.25 23.16
N LEU A 7 -5.62 9.06 22.82
CA LEU A 7 -6.00 8.72 21.43
C LEU A 7 -7.31 9.39 21.01
N ILE A 8 -8.36 9.22 21.81
CA ILE A 8 -9.68 9.80 21.50
C ILE A 8 -9.71 11.32 21.76
N SER A 9 -8.93 11.82 22.72
CA SER A 9 -8.78 13.26 22.92
C SER A 9 -8.19 13.97 21.69
N ARG A 10 -7.44 13.30 20.82
CA ARG A 10 -6.93 13.92 19.57
C ARG A 10 -7.99 14.01 18.47
N LEU A 11 -8.96 13.09 18.45
CA LEU A 11 -10.11 13.17 17.56
C LEU A 11 -11.19 14.13 18.08
N ILE A 12 -11.37 14.20 19.41
CA ILE A 12 -12.46 14.93 20.06
C ILE A 12 -12.06 16.34 20.54
N SER A 13 -10.79 16.60 20.91
CA SER A 13 -10.37 17.92 21.39
C SER A 13 -9.83 18.80 20.25
N PRO A 14 -10.46 19.95 19.94
CA PRO A 14 -9.71 21.08 19.41
C PRO A 14 -8.80 21.59 20.55
N ALA A 15 -7.56 21.94 20.26
CA ALA A 15 -6.56 22.39 21.21
C ALA A 15 -7.11 23.37 22.28
N LEU A 16 -7.45 22.84 23.46
CA LEU A 16 -7.71 23.59 24.68
C LEU A 16 -6.86 22.94 25.77
N SER A 17 -5.66 23.47 25.96
CA SER A 17 -4.84 23.19 27.14
C SER A 17 -5.49 23.88 28.34
N CYS A 18 -6.42 23.22 29.01
CA CYS A 18 -6.85 23.62 30.34
C CYS A 18 -5.90 22.98 31.35
N SER A 19 -4.95 23.78 31.84
CA SER A 19 -4.20 23.49 33.06
C SER A 19 -5.15 23.44 34.25
N TYR A 20 -5.28 22.27 34.88
CA TYR A 20 -5.93 22.15 36.20
C TYR A 20 -4.91 22.51 37.29
N PRO A 21 -5.19 23.49 38.17
CA PRO A 21 -4.45 23.66 39.41
C PRO A 21 -5.16 22.90 40.55
N GLY A 22 -4.35 22.22 41.37
CA GLY A 22 -4.61 21.99 42.80
C GLY A 22 -5.76 21.06 43.17
N ALA A 23 -5.46 19.77 43.36
CA ALA A 23 -6.27 18.87 44.17
C ALA A 23 -5.80 18.96 45.64
N ASP A 24 -6.59 19.61 46.49
CA ASP A 24 -6.53 19.41 47.93
C ASP A 24 -7.89 19.81 48.54
N GLU A 25 -8.78 18.85 48.77
CA GLU A 25 -9.67 18.87 49.94
C GLU A 25 -10.34 17.51 50.16
N ARG A 26 -10.16 17.00 51.38
CA ARG A 26 -10.68 15.74 51.89
C ARG A 26 -12.07 15.92 52.52
N ASN A 27 -12.84 14.84 52.43
CA ASN A 27 -13.81 14.34 53.41
C ASN A 27 -15.04 15.19 53.76
N ARG A 28 -16.20 14.70 53.29
CA ARG A 28 -17.40 14.50 54.12
C ARG A 28 -18.29 13.41 53.48
N ILE A 29 -18.26 12.22 54.06
CA ILE A 29 -19.18 11.12 53.75
C ILE A 29 -20.47 11.39 54.54
N GLY A 30 -21.52 11.81 53.83
CA GLY A 30 -22.89 11.81 54.33
C GLY A 30 -23.67 10.68 53.66
N THR A 31 -24.09 9.69 54.42
CA THR A 31 -25.02 8.65 54.00
C THR A 31 -26.42 9.25 53.78
N GLY A 32 -26.65 9.80 52.60
CA GLY A 32 -27.97 10.21 52.12
C GLY A 32 -28.51 9.20 51.13
N THR A 33 -29.65 8.58 51.45
CA THR A 33 -30.49 7.87 50.50
C THR A 33 -31.04 8.86 49.48
N TRP A 34 -30.42 8.93 48.30
CA TRP A 34 -30.88 9.74 47.18
C TRP A 34 -31.96 8.99 46.40
N GLY A 35 -33.19 9.11 46.91
CA GLY A 35 -34.38 8.80 46.15
C GLY A 35 -34.45 9.68 44.90
N VAL A 36 -34.80 9.05 43.78
CA VAL A 36 -35.02 9.61 42.46
C VAL A 36 -35.80 10.94 42.53
N ARG A 37 -35.08 12.06 42.40
CA ARG A 37 -35.65 13.31 41.87
C ARG A 37 -35.15 13.44 40.45
N VAL A 38 -35.88 12.84 39.51
CA VAL A 38 -35.88 13.33 38.13
C VAL A 38 -36.36 14.77 38.23
N HIS A 39 -35.47 15.71 37.91
CA HIS A 39 -35.78 17.13 37.78
C HIS A 39 -37.05 17.30 36.95
N GLN A 40 -38.14 17.66 37.62
CA GLN A 40 -39.44 17.93 36.99
C GLN A 40 -39.65 19.43 36.72
N ASP A 41 -38.62 20.26 36.85
CA ASP A 41 -38.75 21.73 36.79
C ASP A 41 -37.81 22.40 35.76
N PHE A 42 -37.65 21.80 34.57
CA PHE A 42 -37.26 22.56 33.38
C PHE A 42 -38.40 22.48 32.37
N ASN A 43 -38.96 23.64 32.03
CA ASN A 43 -39.99 23.82 31.01
C ASN A 43 -39.59 23.17 29.66
N GLY A 44 -39.96 21.91 29.47
CA GLY A 44 -40.74 21.46 28.31
C GLY A 44 -40.03 21.14 26.99
N LEU A 45 -38.72 20.86 26.96
CA LEU A 45 -38.13 20.24 25.76
C LEU A 45 -38.06 18.72 25.95
N PRO A 46 -38.68 17.92 25.06
CA PRO A 46 -38.59 16.47 25.13
C PRO A 46 -37.13 16.05 25.00
N SER A 47 -36.68 15.15 25.88
CA SER A 47 -35.34 14.58 25.78
C SER A 47 -35.21 13.81 24.46
N LEU A 48 -34.06 13.93 23.79
CA LEU A 48 -33.75 13.14 22.59
C LEU A 48 -33.90 11.63 22.85
N SER A 49 -33.71 11.19 24.10
CA SER A 49 -33.91 9.79 24.51
C SER A 49 -35.37 9.33 24.48
N MET A 50 -36.34 10.22 24.21
CA MET A 50 -37.76 9.86 24.04
C MET A 50 -38.11 9.51 22.59
N LEU A 51 -37.22 9.79 21.64
CA LEU A 51 -37.39 9.39 20.24
C LEU A 51 -37.10 7.89 20.09
N SER A 52 -37.68 7.26 19.06
CA SER A 52 -37.34 5.87 18.75
C SER A 52 -35.90 5.75 18.26
N ASP A 53 -35.31 4.57 18.50
CA ASP A 53 -33.95 4.25 18.05
C ASP A 53 -33.80 4.43 16.53
N ASP A 54 -34.82 4.06 15.76
CA ASP A 54 -34.83 4.25 14.30
C ASP A 54 -34.78 5.73 13.91
N ILE A 55 -35.52 6.62 14.59
CA ILE A 55 -35.45 8.06 14.32
C ILE A 55 -34.05 8.61 14.66
N LEU A 56 -33.48 8.15 15.77
CA LEU A 56 -32.13 8.56 16.17
C LEU A 56 -31.08 8.08 15.15
N VAL A 57 -31.11 6.81 14.74
CA VAL A 57 -30.10 6.20 13.88
C VAL A 57 -30.29 6.56 12.40
N ASP A 58 -31.52 6.55 11.89
CA ASP A 58 -31.79 6.71 10.46
C ASP A 58 -32.01 8.16 10.04
N HIS A 59 -32.45 9.02 10.95
CA HIS A 59 -32.73 10.42 10.62
C HIS A 59 -31.80 11.40 11.32
N ILE A 60 -31.45 11.20 12.59
CA ILE A 60 -30.62 12.19 13.31
C ILE A 60 -29.13 11.94 13.08
N PHE A 61 -28.67 10.70 13.29
CA PHE A 61 -27.25 10.34 13.19
C PHE A 61 -26.70 10.45 11.77
N ASP A 62 -27.57 10.42 10.76
CA ASP A 62 -27.19 10.63 9.37
C ASP A 62 -26.66 12.05 9.08
N TYR A 63 -27.00 13.03 9.92
CA TYR A 63 -26.50 14.41 9.82
C TYR A 63 -25.28 14.69 10.70
N LEU A 64 -24.83 13.71 11.50
CA LEU A 64 -23.71 13.88 12.41
C LEU A 64 -22.38 13.53 11.74
N MET A 65 -21.32 14.24 12.13
CA MET A 65 -19.96 13.91 11.71
C MET A 65 -19.43 12.73 12.53
N VAL A 66 -18.34 12.11 12.06
CA VAL A 66 -17.72 10.99 12.78
C VAL A 66 -17.30 11.41 14.19
N GLU A 67 -16.78 12.63 14.35
CA GLU A 67 -16.42 13.15 15.67
C GLU A 67 -17.63 13.27 16.61
N ASP A 68 -18.78 13.69 16.10
CA ASP A 68 -20.00 13.87 16.91
C ASP A 68 -20.56 12.50 17.37
N ILE A 69 -20.54 11.50 16.48
CA ILE A 69 -20.92 10.11 16.81
C ILE A 69 -20.01 9.53 17.91
N LEU A 70 -18.70 9.77 17.84
CA LEU A 70 -17.77 9.35 18.89
C LEU A 70 -17.98 10.11 20.20
N CYS A 71 -18.39 11.38 20.15
CA CYS A 71 -18.73 12.16 21.35
C CYS A 71 -20.00 11.63 22.02
N LEU A 72 -21.02 11.26 21.23
CA LEU A 72 -22.29 10.72 21.74
C LEU A 72 -22.11 9.45 22.58
N ARG A 73 -21.09 8.63 22.29
CA ARG A 73 -20.72 7.46 23.12
C ARG A 73 -20.46 7.80 24.58
N MET A 74 -19.96 9.01 24.85
CA MET A 74 -19.61 9.44 26.19
C MET A 74 -20.78 10.02 26.98
N VAL A 75 -21.95 10.22 26.34
CA VAL A 75 -23.09 10.91 26.94
C VAL A 75 -23.88 9.99 27.88
N ASN A 76 -24.34 8.83 27.38
CA ASN A 76 -25.07 7.83 28.19
C ASN A 76 -25.04 6.45 27.53
N LYS A 77 -25.55 5.42 28.23
CA LYS A 77 -25.59 4.02 27.76
C LYS A 77 -26.45 3.82 26.50
N LEU A 78 -27.55 4.55 26.34
CA LEU A 78 -28.39 4.48 25.14
C LEU A 78 -27.58 4.89 23.91
N PHE A 79 -26.98 6.08 23.93
CA PHE A 79 -26.16 6.56 22.82
C PHE A 79 -24.89 5.75 22.62
N TYR A 80 -24.29 5.23 23.69
CA TYR A 80 -23.22 4.25 23.58
C TYR A 80 -23.68 3.07 22.73
N ASN A 81 -24.77 2.40 23.06
CA ASN A 81 -25.25 1.26 22.29
C ASN A 81 -25.65 1.64 20.85
N LEU A 82 -26.38 2.74 20.66
CA LEU A 82 -26.86 3.15 19.33
C LEU A 82 -25.71 3.49 18.38
N THR A 83 -24.65 4.15 18.85
CA THR A 83 -23.47 4.49 18.02
C THR A 83 -22.62 3.28 17.62
N HIS A 84 -22.93 2.07 18.12
CA HIS A 84 -22.32 0.81 17.67
C HIS A 84 -23.10 0.12 16.55
N HIS A 85 -24.24 0.67 16.13
CA HIS A 85 -24.99 0.13 14.99
C HIS A 85 -24.15 0.19 13.71
N GLY A 86 -24.06 -0.96 13.02
CA GLY A 86 -23.24 -1.09 11.81
C GLY A 86 -23.69 -0.19 10.67
N ILE A 87 -24.99 0.14 10.59
CA ILE A 87 -25.53 0.98 9.52
C ILE A 87 -24.90 2.38 9.52
N ILE A 88 -24.63 2.96 10.69
CA ILE A 88 -24.00 4.29 10.83
C ILE A 88 -22.62 4.28 10.17
N TRP A 89 -21.79 3.31 10.54
CA TRP A 89 -20.42 3.20 10.04
C TRP A 89 -20.37 2.81 8.56
N LYS A 90 -21.30 1.97 8.09
CA LYS A 90 -21.43 1.63 6.67
C LYS A 90 -21.83 2.85 5.82
N ARG A 91 -22.72 3.72 6.32
CA ARG A 91 -23.03 5.01 5.65
C ARG A 91 -21.80 5.92 5.59
N PHE A 92 -21.01 5.99 6.67
CA PHE A 92 -19.75 6.74 6.61
C PHE A 92 -18.76 6.15 5.60
N LEU A 93 -18.63 4.83 5.49
CA LEU A 93 -17.79 4.20 4.46
C LEU A 93 -18.21 4.64 3.05
N GLN A 94 -19.51 4.65 2.76
CA GLN A 94 -20.02 5.11 1.47
C GLN A 94 -19.68 6.59 1.22
N ARG A 95 -19.79 7.45 2.24
CA ARG A 95 -19.50 8.89 2.13
C ARG A 95 -18.00 9.22 2.02
N ILE A 96 -17.13 8.39 2.60
CA ILE A 96 -15.67 8.54 2.55
C ILE A 96 -15.11 8.24 1.14
N GLY A 97 -15.83 7.41 0.37
CA GLY A 97 -15.55 7.09 -1.01
C GLY A 97 -14.13 6.51 -1.22
N PRO A 98 -13.30 7.10 -2.09
CA PRO A 98 -11.99 6.56 -2.47
C PRO A 98 -10.96 6.53 -1.32
N ASN A 99 -11.27 7.13 -0.17
CA ASN A 99 -10.39 7.12 0.99
C ASN A 99 -10.52 5.82 1.81
N VAL A 100 -11.55 5.01 1.56
CA VAL A 100 -11.76 3.74 2.24
C VAL A 100 -10.61 2.79 1.89
N PRO A 101 -10.00 2.10 2.87
CA PRO A 101 -9.04 1.05 2.58
C PRO A 101 -9.69 0.00 1.68
N ALA A 102 -9.05 -0.37 0.58
CA ALA A 102 -9.57 -1.39 -0.32
C ALA A 102 -9.89 -2.67 0.45
N LEU A 103 -11.06 -3.24 0.26
CA LEU A 103 -11.43 -4.48 0.95
C LEU A 103 -11.06 -5.69 0.11
N PRO A 104 -10.70 -6.84 0.72
CA PRO A 104 -10.57 -8.08 -0.03
C PRO A 104 -11.91 -8.38 -0.73
N PRO A 105 -11.91 -8.79 -2.01
CA PRO A 105 -13.13 -9.08 -2.77
C PRO A 105 -13.76 -10.43 -2.37
N SER A 106 -13.83 -10.73 -1.08
CA SER A 106 -14.54 -11.90 -0.55
C SER A 106 -15.96 -11.52 -0.14
N LEU A 107 -16.86 -12.50 -0.07
CA LEU A 107 -18.20 -12.30 0.47
C LEU A 107 -18.19 -11.70 1.89
N GLN A 108 -17.26 -12.16 2.75
CA GLN A 108 -17.15 -11.70 4.14
C GLN A 108 -16.91 -10.18 4.25
N TYR A 109 -16.19 -9.61 3.29
CA TYR A 109 -15.84 -8.20 3.26
C TYR A 109 -16.76 -7.34 2.39
N SER A 110 -17.81 -7.91 1.82
CA SER A 110 -18.82 -7.10 1.13
C SER A 110 -19.51 -6.15 2.12
N PRO A 111 -20.00 -4.98 1.67
CA PRO A 111 -20.64 -3.99 2.55
C PRO A 111 -21.76 -4.55 3.43
N HIS A 112 -22.47 -5.56 2.94
CA HIS A 112 -23.58 -6.21 3.64
C HIS A 112 -23.09 -7.07 4.81
N PHE A 113 -21.98 -7.79 4.66
CA PHE A 113 -21.45 -8.71 5.66
C PHE A 113 -20.41 -8.10 6.61
N LEU A 114 -19.91 -6.89 6.33
CA LEU A 114 -19.04 -6.17 7.26
C LEU A 114 -19.71 -6.03 8.64
N THR A 115 -18.98 -6.44 9.68
CA THR A 115 -19.43 -6.19 11.06
C THR A 115 -19.36 -4.69 11.39
N SER A 116 -20.10 -4.26 12.42
CA SER A 116 -20.05 -2.86 12.85
C SER A 116 -18.65 -2.43 13.28
N PHE A 117 -17.87 -3.33 13.90
CA PHE A 117 -16.49 -3.04 14.32
C PHE A 117 -15.55 -2.88 13.12
N GLU A 118 -15.66 -3.76 12.13
CA GLU A 118 -14.82 -3.68 10.93
C GLU A 118 -15.14 -2.40 10.15
N ALA A 119 -16.42 -2.07 9.99
CA ALA A 119 -16.84 -0.84 9.32
C ALA A 119 -16.32 0.42 10.05
N GLU A 120 -16.49 0.47 11.38
CA GLU A 120 -15.94 1.53 12.22
C GLU A 120 -14.42 1.64 12.08
N ARG A 121 -13.70 0.51 12.16
CA ARG A 121 -12.24 0.48 12.04
C ARG A 121 -11.78 1.05 10.70
N LEU A 122 -12.43 0.67 9.60
CA LEU A 122 -12.09 1.18 8.27
C LEU A 122 -12.30 2.70 8.17
N VAL A 123 -13.42 3.21 8.71
CA VAL A 123 -13.71 4.65 8.79
C VAL A 123 -12.64 5.40 9.59
N ILE A 124 -12.38 4.96 10.82
CA ILE A 124 -11.41 5.61 11.71
C ILE A 124 -10.00 5.58 11.11
N ARG A 125 -9.59 4.45 10.50
CA ARG A 125 -8.30 4.35 9.84
C ARG A 125 -8.20 5.29 8.64
N ALA A 126 -9.18 5.32 7.75
CA ALA A 126 -9.21 6.21 6.59
C ALA A 126 -9.03 7.68 6.97
N ILE A 127 -9.75 8.11 8.01
CA ILE A 127 -9.71 9.48 8.53
C ILE A 127 -8.37 9.77 9.18
N THR A 128 -7.93 8.93 10.10
CA THR A 128 -6.74 9.19 10.92
C THR A 128 -5.47 9.09 10.09
N VAL A 129 -5.38 8.14 9.16
CA VAL A 129 -4.26 8.08 8.21
C VAL A 129 -4.24 9.33 7.34
N HIS A 130 -5.39 9.83 6.87
CA HIS A 130 -5.44 11.06 6.10
C HIS A 130 -4.98 12.26 6.94
N LYS A 131 -5.59 12.47 8.12
CA LYS A 131 -5.25 13.54 9.05
C LYS A 131 -3.75 13.51 9.41
N ASN A 132 -3.18 12.33 9.62
CA ASN A 132 -1.76 12.17 9.94
C ASN A 132 -0.86 12.46 8.73
N TRP A 133 -1.20 11.97 7.53
CA TRP A 133 -0.37 12.11 6.34
C TRP A 133 -0.23 13.55 5.84
N ILE A 134 -1.23 14.40 6.11
CA ILE A 134 -1.20 15.82 5.76
C ILE A 134 -0.38 16.66 6.74
N LEU A 135 0.05 16.10 7.88
CA LEU A 135 0.92 16.80 8.82
C LEU A 135 2.35 16.93 8.25
N PRO A 136 3.06 18.03 8.57
CA PRO A 136 4.44 18.21 8.13
C PRO A 136 5.38 17.14 8.72
N ASN A 137 5.12 16.71 9.97
CA ASN A 137 5.89 15.67 10.66
C ASN A 137 4.94 14.60 11.22
N PRO A 138 4.43 13.67 10.38
CA PRO A 138 3.48 12.65 10.82
C PRO A 138 4.06 11.77 11.95
N PRO A 139 3.47 11.75 13.16
CA PRO A 139 3.86 10.78 14.18
C PRO A 139 3.41 9.36 13.83
N ALA A 140 4.14 8.35 14.30
CA ALA A 140 3.60 7.00 14.35
C ALA A 140 2.51 6.92 15.44
N ALA A 141 1.35 6.35 15.10
CA ALA A 141 0.25 6.14 16.03
C ALA A 141 0.56 4.97 16.97
N SER A 142 1.14 3.88 16.44
CA SER A 142 1.58 2.76 17.26
C SER A 142 2.74 1.98 16.60
N TYR A 143 3.43 1.19 17.41
CA TYR A 143 4.48 0.26 16.99
C TYR A 143 4.21 -1.10 17.61
N LEU A 144 4.17 -2.15 16.78
CA LEU A 144 3.82 -3.50 17.18
C LEU A 144 4.80 -4.52 16.56
N PRO A 145 5.68 -5.13 17.37
CA PRO A 145 6.45 -6.29 16.94
C PRO A 145 5.63 -7.57 17.14
N VAL A 146 5.57 -8.43 16.12
CA VAL A 146 4.84 -9.71 16.17
C VAL A 146 5.74 -10.86 15.70
N GLN A 147 5.61 -12.02 16.33
CA GLN A 147 6.38 -13.20 15.97
C GLN A 147 5.91 -13.75 14.61
N ALA A 148 6.79 -13.71 13.61
CA ALA A 148 6.57 -14.29 12.28
C ALA A 148 7.04 -15.75 12.19
N HIS A 149 7.77 -16.25 13.20
CA HIS A 149 8.32 -17.62 13.29
C HIS A 149 9.37 -18.01 12.23
N ARG A 150 9.50 -17.25 11.16
CA ARG A 150 10.49 -17.41 10.08
C ARG A 150 11.22 -16.10 9.81
N HIS A 151 12.37 -16.14 9.16
CA HIS A 151 13.00 -14.94 8.63
C HIS A 151 12.29 -14.49 7.37
N ILE A 152 11.85 -13.24 7.34
CA ILE A 152 11.22 -12.64 6.17
C ILE A 152 12.32 -12.06 5.26
N LEU A 153 12.35 -12.51 4.01
CA LEU A 153 13.35 -12.16 3.00
C LEU A 153 12.83 -11.11 2.00
N SER A 154 11.53 -11.13 1.74
CA SER A 154 10.79 -10.19 0.90
C SER A 154 9.32 -10.29 1.31
N MET A 155 8.56 -9.19 1.23
CA MET A 155 7.14 -9.22 1.51
C MET A 155 6.39 -8.18 0.69
N VAL A 156 5.11 -8.46 0.45
CA VAL A 156 4.15 -7.57 -0.16
C VAL A 156 2.87 -7.62 0.66
N VAL A 157 2.28 -6.46 0.92
CA VAL A 157 0.98 -6.37 1.58
C VAL A 157 -0.07 -6.12 0.52
N LEU A 158 -1.19 -6.83 0.60
CA LEU A 158 -2.29 -6.61 -0.33
C LEU A 158 -3.10 -5.37 0.08
N PRO A 159 -3.77 -4.70 -0.88
CA PRO A 159 -4.61 -3.55 -0.59
C PRO A 159 -5.57 -3.81 0.57
N GLY A 160 -5.71 -2.82 1.46
CA GLY A 160 -6.53 -2.95 2.66
C GLY A 160 -5.84 -3.55 3.86
N GLY A 161 -4.61 -4.02 3.71
CA GLY A 161 -3.77 -4.45 4.82
C GLY A 161 -4.33 -5.65 5.59
N LYS A 162 -5.21 -6.44 4.97
CA LYS A 162 -5.78 -7.66 5.55
C LYS A 162 -4.82 -8.85 5.42
N TYR A 163 -4.20 -8.98 4.25
CA TYR A 163 -3.32 -10.08 3.90
C TYR A 163 -1.91 -9.57 3.57
N LEU A 164 -0.89 -10.31 3.99
CA LEU A 164 0.51 -10.07 3.67
C LEU A 164 1.14 -11.36 3.18
N VAL A 165 1.83 -11.30 2.04
CA VAL A 165 2.55 -12.43 1.47
C VAL A 165 4.04 -12.21 1.65
N ALA A 166 4.73 -13.19 2.22
CA ALA A 166 6.16 -13.10 2.48
C ALA A 166 6.92 -14.28 1.90
N SER A 167 8.05 -14.00 1.23
CA SER A 167 9.12 -14.99 1.07
C SER A 167 9.84 -15.11 2.40
N THR A 168 9.92 -16.32 2.90
CA THR A 168 10.53 -16.62 4.19
C THR A 168 11.58 -17.72 4.08
N CYS A 169 12.46 -17.81 5.09
CA CYS A 169 13.28 -18.99 5.31
C CYS A 169 13.44 -19.33 6.79
N ASN A 170 13.90 -20.55 7.06
CA ASN A 170 14.36 -20.92 8.40
C ASN A 170 15.71 -20.25 8.74
N LEU A 171 16.10 -20.29 10.02
CA LEU A 171 17.37 -19.75 10.52
C LEU A 171 18.61 -20.27 9.76
N ALA A 172 18.59 -21.55 9.40
CA ALA A 172 19.68 -22.19 8.66
C ALA A 172 19.71 -21.83 7.16
N LYS A 173 18.70 -21.10 6.64
CA LYS A 173 18.51 -20.80 5.21
C LYS A 173 18.50 -22.05 4.30
N THR A 174 18.08 -23.19 4.83
CA THR A 174 17.97 -24.46 4.10
C THR A 174 16.56 -24.71 3.58
N HIS A 175 15.55 -24.08 4.18
CA HIS A 175 14.15 -24.20 3.78
C HIS A 175 13.58 -22.82 3.50
N TYR A 176 13.10 -22.64 2.28
CA TYR A 176 12.42 -21.43 1.82
C TYR A 176 10.94 -21.74 1.64
N SER A 177 10.09 -20.78 2.03
CA SER A 177 8.64 -20.92 1.89
C SER A 177 8.02 -19.57 1.53
N LEU A 178 6.89 -19.59 0.83
CA LEU A 178 5.97 -18.46 0.77
C LEU A 178 4.92 -18.64 1.86
N VAL A 179 4.71 -17.58 2.64
CA VAL A 179 3.74 -17.59 3.75
C VAL A 179 2.74 -16.46 3.54
N VAL A 180 1.45 -16.79 3.61
CA VAL A 180 0.35 -15.82 3.61
C VAL A 180 -0.07 -15.59 5.06
N TYR A 181 0.08 -14.35 5.52
CA TYR A 181 -0.36 -13.90 6.84
C TYR A 181 -1.69 -13.17 6.72
N VAL A 182 -2.57 -13.40 7.69
CA VAL A 182 -3.66 -12.47 8.01
C VAL A 182 -3.18 -11.49 9.07
N LEU A 183 -3.40 -10.19 8.88
CA LEU A 183 -2.86 -9.13 9.73
C LEU A 183 -3.82 -8.67 10.84
N ASP A 184 -5.12 -8.91 10.65
CA ASP A 184 -6.20 -8.52 11.57
C ASP A 184 -7.08 -9.72 11.95
N HIS A 185 -6.47 -10.79 12.44
CA HIS A 185 -7.13 -11.95 13.03
C HIS A 185 -7.70 -11.60 14.40
N ARG A 186 -9.00 -11.85 14.62
CA ARG A 186 -9.73 -11.44 15.82
C ARG A 186 -9.12 -11.93 17.13
N ILE A 187 -8.54 -13.13 17.13
CA ILE A 187 -8.02 -13.78 18.36
C ILE A 187 -6.54 -13.47 18.60
N ARG A 188 -5.73 -13.37 17.55
CA ARG A 188 -4.26 -13.43 17.65
C ARG A 188 -3.54 -12.28 16.94
N GLY A 189 -4.27 -11.31 16.39
CA GLY A 189 -3.69 -10.22 15.60
C GLY A 189 -3.15 -10.76 14.28
N ILE A 190 -1.87 -11.14 14.24
CA ILE A 190 -1.24 -11.65 13.01
C ILE A 190 -1.05 -13.15 13.10
N VAL A 191 -1.50 -13.87 12.07
CA VAL A 191 -1.42 -15.33 12.02
C VAL A 191 -0.96 -15.76 10.62
N PRO A 192 0.02 -16.66 10.49
CA PRO A 192 0.28 -17.34 9.21
C PRO A 192 -0.88 -18.30 8.91
N LEU A 193 -1.57 -18.10 7.78
CA LEU A 193 -2.71 -18.93 7.37
C LEU A 193 -2.30 -20.08 6.45
N ALA A 194 -1.39 -19.79 5.52
CA ALA A 194 -0.93 -20.76 4.54
C ALA A 194 0.58 -20.66 4.37
N GLU A 195 1.25 -21.80 4.26
CA GLU A 195 2.67 -21.91 3.93
C GLU A 195 2.81 -22.87 2.75
N THR A 196 3.58 -22.47 1.75
CA THR A 196 3.94 -23.33 0.63
C THR A 196 5.46 -23.35 0.45
N PRO A 197 6.10 -24.53 0.47
CA PRO A 197 7.54 -24.62 0.30
C PRO A 197 7.94 -24.17 -1.10
N VAL A 198 9.05 -23.46 -1.20
CA VAL A 198 9.66 -23.05 -2.47
C VAL A 198 11.11 -23.51 -2.52
N ARG A 199 11.61 -23.81 -3.73
CA ARG A 199 12.95 -24.38 -3.91
C ARG A 199 14.10 -23.43 -3.54
N GLY A 200 13.82 -22.14 -3.38
CA GLY A 200 14.81 -21.11 -3.07
C GLY A 200 14.13 -19.78 -2.75
N LYS A 201 14.91 -18.73 -2.53
CA LYS A 201 14.38 -17.39 -2.25
C LYS A 201 13.43 -16.92 -3.38
N ALA A 202 12.23 -16.48 -2.99
CA ALA A 202 11.27 -15.86 -3.90
C ALA A 202 11.56 -14.35 -3.96
N TYR A 203 12.04 -13.91 -5.12
CA TYR A 203 12.38 -12.52 -5.45
C TYR A 203 11.19 -11.81 -6.09
N ASN A 204 11.15 -10.49 -5.96
CA ASN A 204 10.14 -9.63 -6.57
C ASN A 204 8.72 -10.18 -6.36
N VAL A 205 8.43 -10.59 -5.11
CA VAL A 205 7.11 -11.09 -4.74
C VAL A 205 6.08 -10.00 -5.00
N CYS A 206 5.09 -10.31 -5.82
CA CYS A 206 3.93 -9.49 -6.13
C CYS A 206 2.69 -10.27 -5.73
N ALA A 207 1.69 -9.61 -5.16
CA ALA A 207 0.42 -10.24 -4.85
C ALA A 207 -0.73 -9.28 -5.12
N LYS A 208 -1.80 -9.77 -5.73
CA LYS A 208 -3.03 -9.00 -5.97
C LYS A 208 -4.27 -9.84 -5.78
N TYR A 209 -5.37 -9.18 -5.45
CA TYR A 209 -6.69 -9.79 -5.56
C TYR A 209 -7.10 -9.83 -7.03
N VAL A 210 -7.52 -11.00 -7.49
CA VAL A 210 -7.95 -11.25 -8.87
C VAL A 210 -9.04 -12.32 -8.84
N ASN A 211 -10.05 -12.20 -9.71
CA ASN A 211 -11.00 -13.29 -9.91
C ASN A 211 -10.40 -14.30 -10.88
N VAL A 212 -10.31 -15.56 -10.46
CA VAL A 212 -9.85 -16.67 -11.31
C VAL A 212 -11.02 -17.59 -11.51
N GLU A 213 -11.54 -17.64 -12.74
CA GLU A 213 -12.69 -18.48 -13.11
C GLU A 213 -13.89 -18.25 -12.17
N GLY A 214 -14.19 -16.98 -11.88
CA GLY A 214 -15.27 -16.57 -10.98
C GLY A 214 -14.98 -16.75 -9.49
N THR A 215 -13.81 -17.26 -9.11
CA THR A 215 -13.40 -17.43 -7.71
C THR A 215 -12.48 -16.27 -7.27
N PRO A 216 -12.91 -15.40 -6.35
CA PRO A 216 -12.05 -14.38 -5.77
C PRO A 216 -10.82 -15.00 -5.12
N SER A 217 -9.64 -14.61 -5.57
CA SER A 217 -8.38 -15.25 -5.18
C SER A 217 -7.29 -14.20 -4.92
N ILE A 218 -6.26 -14.60 -4.19
CA ILE A 218 -4.97 -13.91 -4.18
C ILE A 218 -4.06 -14.62 -5.19
N LEU A 219 -3.63 -13.89 -6.21
CA LEU A 219 -2.56 -14.35 -7.09
C LEU A 219 -1.22 -13.87 -6.55
N ILE A 220 -0.28 -14.78 -6.38
CA ILE A 220 1.07 -14.55 -5.86
C ILE A 220 2.06 -14.84 -6.98
N GLY A 221 2.63 -13.79 -7.56
CA GLY A 221 3.72 -13.87 -8.53
C GLY A 221 5.08 -13.70 -7.86
N TYR A 222 6.08 -14.50 -8.20
CA TYR A 222 7.45 -14.29 -7.75
C TYR A 222 8.46 -14.86 -8.73
N ILE A 223 9.72 -14.44 -8.63
CA ILE A 223 10.84 -14.94 -9.43
C ILE A 223 11.77 -15.76 -8.54
N ARG A 224 12.20 -16.94 -9.01
CA ARG A 224 13.31 -17.71 -8.43
C ARG A 224 14.47 -17.78 -9.42
N ARG A 225 15.66 -18.08 -8.90
CA ARG A 225 16.88 -18.25 -9.69
C ARG A 225 17.30 -19.71 -9.65
N LYS A 226 17.76 -20.24 -10.78
CA LYS A 226 18.29 -21.60 -10.90
C LYS A 226 19.63 -21.58 -11.63
N THR A 227 20.45 -22.58 -11.34
CA THR A 227 21.66 -22.87 -12.12
C THR A 227 21.29 -23.79 -13.27
N LEU A 228 21.83 -23.51 -14.47
CA LEU A 228 21.64 -24.36 -15.66
C LEU A 228 22.08 -25.79 -15.35
N LYS A 229 21.34 -26.78 -15.87
CA LYS A 229 21.60 -28.22 -15.64
C LYS A 229 23.05 -28.63 -15.95
N SER A 230 23.67 -28.00 -16.95
CA SER A 230 25.07 -28.24 -17.34
C SER A 230 26.08 -27.87 -16.25
N HIS A 231 25.74 -26.99 -15.33
CA HIS A 231 26.62 -26.49 -14.26
C HIS A 231 26.25 -27.02 -12.88
N GLN A 232 25.24 -27.89 -12.75
CA GLN A 232 24.82 -28.43 -11.46
C GLN A 232 25.84 -29.41 -10.84
N SER A 233 26.74 -30.00 -11.63
CA SER A 233 27.75 -30.94 -11.14
C SER A 233 28.96 -30.28 -10.48
N THR A 234 29.22 -29.00 -10.76
CA THR A 234 30.40 -28.26 -10.30
C THR A 234 30.05 -27.35 -9.14
N ASN A 235 30.13 -27.87 -7.91
CA ASN A 235 29.95 -27.17 -6.62
C ASN A 235 28.58 -26.48 -6.40
N SER A 236 28.03 -26.65 -5.19
CA SER A 236 26.71 -26.19 -4.76
C SER A 236 26.63 -24.66 -4.59
N ILE A 237 26.81 -23.91 -5.67
CA ILE A 237 26.60 -22.46 -5.66
C ILE A 237 25.10 -22.22 -5.52
N ASP A 238 24.69 -21.73 -4.35
CA ASP A 238 23.31 -21.35 -4.10
C ASP A 238 23.00 -20.05 -4.87
N PRO A 239 22.13 -20.07 -5.90
CA PRO A 239 21.81 -18.87 -6.66
C PRO A 239 21.09 -17.81 -5.81
N SER A 240 20.62 -18.19 -4.61
CA SER A 240 19.92 -17.29 -3.69
C SER A 240 20.82 -16.21 -3.06
N ILE A 241 22.14 -16.47 -3.01
CA ILE A 241 23.13 -15.57 -2.40
C ILE A 241 23.44 -14.37 -3.28
N TYR A 242 23.19 -14.46 -4.59
CA TYR A 242 23.42 -13.35 -5.51
C TYR A 242 22.25 -12.37 -5.39
N ASN A 243 22.60 -11.10 -5.18
CA ASN A 243 21.62 -10.06 -4.94
C ASN A 243 20.92 -9.66 -6.27
N PRO A 244 19.59 -9.47 -6.31
CA PRO A 244 18.87 -9.04 -7.50
C PRO A 244 18.97 -7.56 -7.84
N TYR A 245 19.41 -6.71 -6.92
CA TYR A 245 19.47 -5.29 -7.19
C TYR A 245 20.66 -4.97 -8.10
N LEU A 246 20.39 -4.87 -9.41
CA LEU A 246 21.23 -4.20 -10.40
C LEU A 246 21.61 -2.76 -9.99
N ASN A 247 20.92 -2.19 -8.99
CA ASN A 247 21.14 -0.86 -8.43
C ASN A 247 22.05 -0.80 -7.20
N ASN A 248 22.66 -1.91 -6.80
CA ASN A 248 23.83 -1.87 -5.94
C ASN A 248 25.09 -1.82 -6.85
N PRO A 249 25.76 -0.67 -7.01
CA PRO A 249 26.97 -0.54 -7.83
C PRO A 249 28.13 -1.45 -7.37
N ARG A 250 27.95 -2.14 -6.24
CA ARG A 250 28.95 -2.99 -5.59
C ARG A 250 28.58 -4.48 -5.64
N CYS A 251 27.46 -4.85 -6.28
CA CYS A 251 27.07 -6.24 -6.51
C CYS A 251 26.82 -6.55 -8.00
N GLN A 252 27.54 -5.88 -8.91
CA GLN A 252 27.95 -6.50 -10.18
C GLN A 252 28.93 -7.66 -9.92
N ILE A 253 28.67 -8.47 -8.90
CA ILE A 253 29.24 -9.80 -8.84
C ILE A 253 28.35 -10.55 -9.82
N ASP A 254 28.77 -10.51 -11.08
CA ASP A 254 28.21 -11.41 -12.07
C ASP A 254 28.26 -12.79 -11.43
N ALA A 255 27.10 -13.45 -11.42
CA ALA A 255 27.09 -14.83 -10.98
C ALA A 255 28.17 -15.55 -11.80
N PRO A 256 29.02 -16.39 -11.17
CA PRO A 256 30.14 -17.04 -11.86
C PRO A 256 29.66 -17.94 -13.01
N MET A 257 28.36 -18.17 -13.09
CA MET A 257 27.65 -18.84 -14.17
C MET A 257 26.35 -18.10 -14.49
N PRO A 258 25.86 -18.20 -15.74
CA PRO A 258 24.56 -17.71 -16.11
C PRO A 258 23.44 -18.34 -15.25
N LEU A 259 22.56 -17.49 -14.73
CA LEU A 259 21.39 -17.89 -13.95
C LEU A 259 20.15 -17.98 -14.83
N GLU A 260 19.38 -19.04 -14.67
CA GLU A 260 18.04 -19.20 -15.22
C GLU A 260 17.03 -18.52 -14.27
N TYR A 261 16.10 -17.74 -14.82
CA TYR A 261 15.15 -16.94 -14.05
C TYR A 261 13.74 -17.46 -14.26
N VAL A 262 13.15 -17.91 -13.15
CA VAL A 262 11.89 -18.61 -13.16
C VAL A 262 10.86 -17.82 -12.35
N ALA A 263 9.98 -17.05 -12.99
CA ALA A 263 8.73 -16.68 -12.38
C ALA A 263 7.94 -17.91 -11.93
N THR A 264 6.94 -17.68 -11.12
CA THR A 264 5.98 -18.67 -10.66
C THR A 264 4.78 -17.85 -10.22
N CYS A 265 3.59 -18.32 -10.58
CA CYS A 265 2.34 -17.77 -10.10
C CYS A 265 1.63 -18.84 -9.29
N LEU A 266 1.23 -18.50 -8.07
CA LEU A 266 0.42 -19.33 -7.21
C LEU A 266 -0.93 -18.65 -7.03
N GLN A 267 -1.99 -19.43 -7.06
CA GLN A 267 -3.33 -18.98 -6.71
C GLN A 267 -3.67 -19.51 -5.32
N ILE A 268 -4.28 -18.66 -4.50
CA ILE A 268 -4.96 -19.08 -3.29
C ILE A 268 -6.35 -18.45 -3.23
N SER A 269 -7.39 -19.28 -3.15
CA SER A 269 -8.77 -18.80 -3.05
C SER A 269 -8.97 -18.00 -1.76
N LEU A 270 -9.69 -16.87 -1.84
CA LEU A 270 -10.06 -16.09 -0.67
C LEU A 270 -11.01 -16.85 0.24
N ASP A 271 -11.96 -17.61 -0.31
CA ASP A 271 -12.85 -18.45 0.49
C ASP A 271 -12.05 -19.50 1.27
N ALA A 272 -11.00 -20.07 0.67
CA ALA A 272 -10.09 -20.98 1.37
C ALA A 272 -9.30 -20.26 2.48
N LEU A 273 -8.84 -19.02 2.26
CA LEU A 273 -8.16 -18.23 3.29
C LEU A 273 -9.09 -17.81 4.43
N ASP A 274 -10.32 -17.42 4.11
CA ASP A 274 -11.34 -17.07 5.11
C ASP A 274 -11.72 -18.33 5.91
N ALA A 275 -11.79 -19.49 5.26
CA ALA A 275 -11.98 -20.78 5.92
C ALA A 275 -10.77 -21.21 6.77
N LEU A 276 -9.53 -20.92 6.36
CA LEU A 276 -8.33 -21.17 7.18
C LEU A 276 -8.17 -20.17 8.32
N GLY A 277 -8.70 -18.96 8.16
CA GLY A 277 -8.89 -17.99 9.23
C GLY A 277 -9.94 -18.44 10.26
N ASN A 278 -10.76 -19.45 9.92
CA ASN A 278 -11.61 -20.15 10.85
C ASN A 278 -10.79 -21.29 11.51
N PRO A 279 -10.70 -21.35 12.85
CA PRO A 279 -9.78 -22.25 13.58
C PRO A 279 -9.99 -23.78 13.42
N ALA A 280 -10.72 -24.27 12.41
CA ALA A 280 -11.24 -25.65 12.35
C ALA A 280 -10.77 -26.53 11.16
N LEU A 281 -9.84 -26.11 10.28
CA LEU A 281 -9.59 -26.82 8.99
C LEU A 281 -8.10 -27.04 8.63
N VAL A 282 -7.82 -27.95 7.65
CA VAL A 282 -6.46 -28.38 7.20
C VAL A 282 -6.29 -28.30 5.65
N PRO A 283 -5.12 -27.93 5.06
CA PRO A 283 -4.97 -27.50 3.64
C PRO A 283 -4.04 -28.33 2.68
N GLY A 284 -4.14 -28.13 1.33
CA GLY A 284 -3.04 -28.33 0.32
C GLY A 284 -3.37 -28.46 -1.21
N SER A 285 -2.54 -27.83 -2.10
CA SER A 285 -1.88 -28.32 -3.37
C SER A 285 -1.22 -27.18 -4.22
N GLN A 286 -0.27 -27.45 -5.16
CA GLN A 286 0.65 -26.47 -5.84
C GLN A 286 1.09 -26.83 -7.29
N ASP A 287 1.45 -25.83 -8.15
CA ASP A 287 2.14 -25.94 -9.48
C ASP A 287 2.95 -24.66 -9.88
N ASP A 288 3.98 -24.70 -10.77
CA ASP A 288 4.90 -23.56 -11.10
C ASP A 288 5.38 -23.37 -12.60
N SER A 289 5.78 -22.14 -13.07
CA SER A 289 6.56 -21.82 -14.34
C SER A 289 7.11 -20.36 -14.53
N GLU A 290 8.22 -20.15 -15.33
CA GLU A 290 9.30 -19.08 -15.42
C GLU A 290 8.99 -17.60 -15.83
N LEU A 291 9.92 -16.56 -15.73
CA LEU A 291 9.83 -15.04 -16.01
C LEU A 291 10.45 -13.91 -15.02
N ARG A 292 10.60 -12.58 -15.40
CA ARG A 292 11.06 -11.36 -14.59
C ARG A 292 10.22 -10.03 -14.66
N ASN A 293 10.20 -9.15 -13.65
CA ASN A 293 9.29 -7.96 -13.57
C ASN A 293 7.84 -8.40 -13.75
N ILE A 294 7.38 -9.12 -12.74
CA ILE A 294 6.07 -9.75 -12.73
C ILE A 294 5.02 -8.74 -12.29
N ASP A 295 3.97 -8.65 -13.09
CA ASP A 295 2.71 -8.08 -12.67
C ASP A 295 1.60 -9.09 -12.91
N VAL A 296 0.56 -9.02 -12.09
CA VAL A 296 -0.63 -9.86 -12.23
C VAL A 296 -1.87 -8.97 -12.26
N GLY A 297 -2.93 -9.41 -12.90
CA GLY A 297 -4.19 -8.65 -12.98
C GLY A 297 -5.21 -9.33 -13.88
N GLU A 298 -6.39 -8.72 -13.98
CA GLU A 298 -7.56 -9.30 -14.68
C GLU A 298 -7.90 -8.50 -15.93
N VAL A 299 -7.51 -9.00 -17.10
CA VAL A 299 -7.80 -8.36 -18.38
C VAL A 299 -9.05 -8.98 -18.95
N ASP A 300 -10.11 -8.17 -19.11
CA ASP A 300 -11.41 -8.62 -19.61
C ASP A 300 -11.92 -9.89 -18.90
N ASP A 301 -11.92 -9.85 -17.58
CA ASP A 301 -12.34 -10.92 -16.67
C ASP A 301 -11.50 -12.21 -16.74
N VAL A 302 -10.34 -12.15 -17.43
CA VAL A 302 -9.37 -13.24 -17.50
C VAL A 302 -8.14 -12.92 -16.63
N PRO A 303 -7.79 -13.79 -15.67
CA PRO A 303 -6.61 -13.60 -14.85
C PRO A 303 -5.34 -13.80 -15.68
N ASN A 304 -4.44 -12.83 -15.60
CA ASN A 304 -3.24 -12.78 -16.42
C ASN A 304 -2.00 -12.47 -15.58
N MET A 305 -0.89 -13.11 -15.94
CA MET A 305 0.44 -12.80 -15.46
C MET A 305 1.24 -12.18 -16.61
N VAL A 306 1.76 -10.97 -16.43
CA VAL A 306 2.57 -10.26 -17.41
C VAL A 306 3.98 -10.08 -16.90
N VAL A 307 4.92 -10.30 -17.80
CA VAL A 307 6.33 -10.32 -17.45
C VAL A 307 7.19 -9.78 -18.60
N ALA A 308 8.17 -8.94 -18.26
CA ALA A 308 9.28 -8.61 -19.16
C ALA A 308 10.29 -9.78 -19.31
N LYS A 309 10.44 -10.26 -20.55
CA LYS A 309 11.58 -11.06 -21.01
C LYS A 309 12.55 -10.11 -21.74
N MET A 310 13.65 -9.78 -21.09
CA MET A 310 14.61 -8.78 -21.58
C MET A 310 15.17 -9.12 -23.00
N PRO A 311 15.51 -8.09 -23.81
CA PRO A 311 15.39 -6.67 -23.49
C PRO A 311 13.99 -6.08 -23.77
N GLU A 312 13.27 -6.57 -24.77
CA GLU A 312 12.10 -5.88 -25.35
C GLU A 312 10.85 -6.77 -25.45
N THR A 313 10.92 -7.99 -24.94
CA THR A 313 9.82 -8.96 -25.06
C THR A 313 8.97 -8.92 -23.80
N ILE A 314 7.65 -9.03 -23.98
CA ILE A 314 6.71 -9.23 -22.90
C ILE A 314 6.04 -10.59 -23.13
N VAL A 315 5.99 -11.38 -22.08
CA VAL A 315 5.27 -12.65 -22.04
C VAL A 315 4.06 -12.45 -21.14
N MET A 316 2.89 -12.73 -21.69
CA MET A 316 1.62 -12.73 -20.99
C MET A 316 1.12 -14.16 -20.93
N LYS A 317 0.80 -14.63 -19.73
CA LYS A 317 0.24 -15.96 -19.52
C LYS A 317 -1.15 -15.82 -18.89
N GLU A 318 -2.14 -16.39 -19.55
CA GLU A 318 -3.45 -16.61 -18.94
C GLU A 318 -3.31 -17.62 -17.81
N LEU A 319 -3.94 -17.30 -16.68
CA LEU A 319 -3.95 -18.14 -15.49
C LEU A 319 -5.25 -18.95 -15.41
N THR A 320 -5.78 -19.33 -16.57
CA THR A 320 -6.89 -20.28 -16.74
C THR A 320 -6.36 -21.70 -16.87
N PHE A 321 -7.26 -22.69 -16.88
CA PHE A 321 -6.87 -24.09 -17.12
C PHE A 321 -6.13 -24.30 -18.45
N GLU A 322 -6.42 -23.50 -19.48
CA GLU A 322 -5.76 -23.59 -20.79
C GLU A 322 -4.33 -23.05 -20.75
N GLY A 323 -4.05 -22.14 -19.82
CA GLY A 323 -2.70 -21.63 -19.55
C GLY A 323 -2.04 -20.97 -20.76
N ARG A 324 -2.82 -20.35 -21.66
CA ARG A 324 -2.34 -19.80 -22.93
C ARG A 324 -1.23 -18.78 -22.68
N ILE A 325 -0.17 -18.85 -23.49
CA ILE A 325 0.97 -17.94 -23.40
C ILE A 325 1.00 -17.13 -24.69
N SER A 326 0.91 -15.82 -24.57
CA SER A 326 1.11 -14.87 -25.66
C SER A 326 2.43 -14.14 -25.45
N THR A 327 3.31 -14.16 -26.45
CA THR A 327 4.59 -13.45 -26.40
C THR A 327 4.61 -12.38 -27.47
N PHE A 328 4.98 -11.16 -27.12
CA PHE A 328 5.12 -10.07 -28.09
C PHE A 328 6.36 -9.22 -27.82
N GLN A 329 6.89 -8.64 -28.90
CA GLN A 329 8.00 -7.70 -28.83
C GLN A 329 7.46 -6.27 -28.87
N CYS A 330 7.88 -5.42 -27.92
CA CYS A 330 7.52 -4.01 -27.93
C CYS A 330 8.21 -3.31 -29.11
N ALA A 331 7.44 -2.77 -30.06
CA ALA A 331 8.01 -2.13 -31.23
C ALA A 331 8.93 -0.98 -30.85
N ARG A 332 10.06 -0.89 -31.55
CA ARG A 332 11.02 0.20 -31.32
C ARG A 332 10.45 1.50 -31.87
N GLU A 333 10.82 2.61 -31.24
CA GLU A 333 10.54 3.91 -31.81
C GLU A 333 11.26 4.03 -33.17
N VAL A 334 10.54 4.45 -34.23
CA VAL A 334 11.07 4.48 -35.61
C VAL A 334 12.40 5.24 -35.70
N THR A 335 12.54 6.30 -34.92
CA THR A 335 13.73 7.16 -34.81
C THR A 335 14.93 6.46 -34.17
N LEU A 336 14.72 5.33 -33.48
CA LEU A 336 15.70 4.57 -32.69
C LEU A 336 15.68 3.08 -33.00
N SER A 337 15.18 2.69 -34.17
CA SER A 337 15.00 1.27 -34.55
C SER A 337 16.28 0.43 -34.44
N GLN A 338 17.44 1.05 -34.54
CA GLN A 338 18.75 0.40 -34.43
C GLN A 338 19.23 0.18 -32.99
N GLN A 339 18.57 0.78 -32.00
CA GLN A 339 19.03 0.73 -30.60
C GLN A 339 18.13 -0.19 -29.78
N GLU A 340 18.76 -1.01 -28.94
CA GLU A 340 18.03 -1.80 -27.94
C GLU A 340 17.37 -0.87 -26.92
N GLN A 341 16.10 -1.14 -26.63
CA GLN A 341 15.27 -0.40 -25.69
C GLN A 341 14.85 -1.29 -24.50
N PRO A 342 15.78 -1.66 -23.60
CA PRO A 342 15.47 -2.54 -22.49
C PRO A 342 14.30 -2.04 -21.63
N ILE A 343 13.38 -2.94 -21.29
CA ILE A 343 12.25 -2.69 -20.40
C ILE A 343 12.78 -2.50 -18.97
N CYS A 344 12.61 -1.30 -18.43
CA CYS A 344 12.99 -0.96 -17.07
C CYS A 344 11.93 -1.43 -16.06
N ASN A 345 10.65 -1.19 -16.36
CA ASN A 345 9.52 -1.61 -15.55
C ASN A 345 8.24 -1.69 -16.41
N LEU A 346 7.24 -2.44 -15.94
CA LEU A 346 5.93 -2.53 -16.57
C LEU A 346 4.81 -2.59 -15.53
N ARG A 347 3.59 -2.26 -15.96
CA ARG A 347 2.37 -2.35 -15.16
C ARG A 347 1.22 -2.74 -16.09
N LEU A 348 0.48 -3.79 -15.71
CA LEU A 348 -0.77 -4.15 -16.36
C LEU A 348 -1.86 -3.14 -15.96
N LEU A 349 -2.63 -2.65 -16.93
CA LEU A 349 -3.79 -1.77 -16.75
C LEU A 349 -5.04 -2.57 -17.10
N PRO A 350 -5.58 -3.36 -16.15
CA PRO A 350 -6.48 -4.45 -16.49
C PRO A 350 -7.82 -3.94 -17.06
N LEU A 351 -8.31 -2.82 -16.52
CA LEU A 351 -9.54 -2.16 -17.00
C LEU A 351 -9.41 -1.49 -18.37
N GLN A 352 -8.20 -1.38 -18.92
CA GLN A 352 -7.95 -0.84 -20.26
C GLN A 352 -7.53 -1.87 -21.29
N GLY A 353 -7.25 -3.12 -20.89
CA GLY A 353 -6.61 -4.09 -21.78
C GLY A 353 -5.28 -3.56 -22.32
N GLN A 354 -4.50 -2.89 -21.46
CA GLN A 354 -3.25 -2.25 -21.85
C GLN A 354 -2.12 -2.56 -20.88
N ILE A 355 -0.89 -2.43 -21.36
CA ILE A 355 0.33 -2.59 -20.57
C ILE A 355 1.13 -1.30 -20.66
N LEU A 356 1.35 -0.67 -19.52
CA LEU A 356 2.22 0.49 -19.37
C LEU A 356 3.66 0.01 -19.23
N VAL A 357 4.54 0.45 -20.13
CA VAL A 357 5.93 0.00 -20.20
C VAL A 357 6.85 1.22 -20.13
N VAL A 358 7.87 1.14 -19.28
CA VAL A 358 8.97 2.10 -19.25
C VAL A 358 10.20 1.43 -19.84
N ARG A 359 10.80 2.03 -20.87
CA ARG A 359 12.02 1.54 -21.52
C ARG A 359 13.13 2.58 -21.43
N SER A 360 14.38 2.14 -21.47
CA SER A 360 15.54 3.01 -21.60
C SER A 360 16.21 2.79 -22.94
N THR A 361 16.72 3.84 -23.58
CA THR A 361 17.49 3.78 -24.82
C THR A 361 18.79 4.55 -24.64
N ASN A 362 19.91 3.87 -24.85
CA ASN A 362 21.22 4.51 -24.84
C ASN A 362 21.38 5.30 -26.13
N ARG A 363 21.36 6.63 -26.04
CA ARG A 363 21.58 7.47 -27.24
C ARG A 363 22.96 7.14 -27.84
N PRO A 364 23.07 6.98 -29.18
CA PRO A 364 24.39 6.84 -29.77
C PRO A 364 25.07 8.19 -29.59
N GLN A 365 26.13 8.24 -28.79
CA GLN A 365 26.92 9.46 -28.69
C GLN A 365 27.46 9.73 -30.10
N LEU A 366 27.09 10.87 -30.68
CA LEU A 366 27.97 11.51 -31.64
C LEU A 366 29.21 11.85 -30.82
N ALA A 367 30.31 11.12 -31.05
CA ALA A 367 31.54 11.27 -30.29
C ALA A 367 31.85 12.78 -30.19
N PRO A 368 32.02 13.34 -28.97
CA PRO A 368 32.35 14.75 -28.85
C PRO A 368 33.61 14.99 -29.66
N THR A 369 33.57 15.94 -30.59
CA THR A 369 34.63 16.14 -31.59
C THR A 369 35.99 16.46 -30.95
N ASN A 370 36.03 16.83 -29.67
CA ASN A 370 37.25 16.94 -28.85
C ASN A 370 36.94 16.73 -27.35
N PRO A 371 37.09 15.52 -26.76
CA PRO A 371 37.01 15.37 -25.31
C PRO A 371 38.21 16.04 -24.65
N SER A 372 37.99 16.86 -23.62
CA SER A 372 39.08 17.46 -22.85
C SER A 372 39.94 16.34 -22.21
N PRO A 373 41.26 16.32 -22.43
CA PRO A 373 42.14 15.31 -21.82
C PRO A 373 42.01 15.35 -20.29
N GLY A 374 41.62 14.24 -19.66
CA GLY A 374 41.57 14.10 -18.20
C GLY A 374 40.26 14.52 -17.51
N GLY A 375 39.19 14.86 -18.25
CA GLY A 375 37.87 15.05 -17.65
C GLY A 375 37.27 13.74 -17.12
N PRO A 376 36.41 13.77 -16.08
CA PRO A 376 35.64 12.59 -15.68
C PRO A 376 34.77 12.11 -16.86
N PRO A 377 34.52 10.79 -16.99
CA PRO A 377 33.71 10.27 -18.07
C PRO A 377 32.34 10.95 -18.07
N ILE A 378 31.99 11.58 -19.20
CA ILE A 378 30.68 12.18 -19.41
C ILE A 378 29.68 11.03 -19.48
N ILE A 379 28.85 10.87 -18.44
CA ILE A 379 27.78 9.89 -18.46
C ILE A 379 26.72 10.40 -19.45
N PRO A 380 26.43 9.65 -20.54
CA PRO A 380 25.46 10.10 -21.54
C PRO A 380 24.08 10.26 -20.91
N ASP A 381 23.33 11.23 -21.43
CA ASP A 381 21.89 11.28 -21.20
C ASP A 381 21.26 10.02 -21.80
N VAL A 382 20.62 9.22 -20.96
CA VAL A 382 19.81 8.09 -21.38
C VAL A 382 18.41 8.62 -21.67
N MET A 383 17.86 8.24 -22.82
CA MET A 383 16.47 8.57 -23.12
C MET A 383 15.58 7.48 -22.56
N PHE A 384 14.50 7.87 -21.90
CA PHE A 384 13.50 6.96 -21.37
C PHE A 384 12.19 7.18 -22.12
N THR A 385 11.50 6.08 -22.41
CA THR A 385 10.19 6.12 -23.06
C THR A 385 9.16 5.48 -22.15
N VAL A 386 8.05 6.18 -21.95
CA VAL A 386 6.84 5.67 -21.30
C VAL A 386 5.83 5.41 -22.40
N ALA A 387 5.44 4.15 -22.58
CA ALA A 387 4.59 3.73 -23.68
C ALA A 387 3.44 2.84 -23.19
N MET A 388 2.28 2.94 -23.84
CA MET A 388 1.16 2.03 -23.65
C MET A 388 1.07 1.07 -24.83
N PHE A 389 1.02 -0.22 -24.54
CA PHE A 389 0.81 -1.29 -25.52
C PHE A 389 -0.55 -1.94 -25.28
N PRO A 390 -1.27 -2.41 -26.32
CA PRO A 390 -2.46 -3.22 -26.11
C PRO A 390 -2.04 -4.60 -25.56
N THR A 391 -2.93 -5.27 -24.84
CA THR A 391 -2.76 -6.69 -24.52
C THR A 391 -2.96 -7.53 -25.78
N PRO A 392 -2.09 -8.50 -26.09
CA PRO A 392 -2.27 -9.39 -27.24
C PRO A 392 -3.52 -10.27 -27.05
N GLU A 393 -4.07 -10.78 -28.15
CA GLU A 393 -5.14 -11.77 -28.03
C GLU A 393 -4.61 -13.06 -27.38
N PRO A 394 -5.44 -13.74 -26.56
CA PRO A 394 -5.10 -15.00 -25.92
C PRO A 394 -4.68 -16.13 -26.87
N GLY A 395 -3.46 -16.64 -26.71
CA GLY A 395 -2.98 -17.80 -27.46
C GLY A 395 -2.28 -17.45 -28.77
N ASP A 396 -2.08 -16.17 -29.06
CA ASP A 396 -1.14 -15.72 -30.09
C ASP A 396 0.30 -15.97 -29.62
N GLY A 397 0.76 -17.22 -29.76
CA GLY A 397 2.02 -17.72 -29.21
C GLY A 397 3.20 -16.75 -29.40
N GLU A 398 3.44 -16.34 -30.65
CA GLU A 398 4.34 -15.24 -31.02
C GLU A 398 3.55 -14.19 -31.80
N ALA A 399 2.88 -13.29 -31.08
CA ALA A 399 2.01 -12.25 -31.66
C ALA A 399 2.79 -11.22 -32.52
N GLY A 400 4.12 -11.29 -32.56
CA GLY A 400 4.98 -10.41 -33.36
C GLY A 400 5.36 -9.10 -32.65
N GLU A 401 5.64 -8.07 -33.43
CA GLU A 401 6.06 -6.74 -32.95
C GLU A 401 4.83 -5.82 -32.82
N PHE A 402 4.62 -5.27 -31.61
CA PHE A 402 3.45 -4.45 -31.29
C PHE A 402 3.82 -2.98 -31.23
N ASN A 403 3.17 -2.16 -32.05
CA ASN A 403 3.34 -0.71 -31.98
C ASN A 403 2.70 -0.15 -30.69
N PRO A 404 3.36 0.81 -30.02
CA PRO A 404 2.75 1.48 -28.87
C PRO A 404 1.53 2.31 -29.34
N LEU A 405 0.43 2.24 -28.59
CA LEU A 405 -0.76 3.06 -28.79
C LEU A 405 -0.46 4.55 -28.55
N SER A 406 0.41 4.81 -27.59
CA SER A 406 0.91 6.14 -27.27
C SER A 406 2.27 6.04 -26.59
N ILE A 407 3.09 7.07 -26.75
CA ILE A 407 4.46 7.12 -26.25
C ILE A 407 4.82 8.55 -25.85
N ALA A 408 5.56 8.68 -24.76
CA ALA A 408 6.21 9.91 -24.34
C ALA A 408 7.67 9.63 -23.97
N SER A 409 8.57 10.48 -24.45
CA SER A 409 10.01 10.32 -24.26
C SER A 409 10.57 11.47 -23.44
N PHE A 410 11.51 11.18 -22.55
CA PHE A 410 12.20 12.19 -21.74
C PHE A 410 13.64 11.78 -21.50
N TYR A 411 14.49 12.74 -21.15
CA TYR A 411 15.90 12.50 -20.89
C TYR A 411 16.18 12.44 -19.40
N GLY A 412 17.05 11.52 -19.01
CA GLY A 412 17.48 11.34 -17.63
C GLY A 412 18.97 11.04 -17.51
N LYS A 413 19.60 11.60 -16.49
CA LYS A 413 20.98 11.30 -16.08
C LYS A 413 20.97 10.35 -14.89
N ASP A 414 21.78 9.30 -14.97
CA ASP A 414 22.01 8.35 -13.87
C ASP A 414 20.72 7.79 -13.27
N ILE A 415 19.76 7.40 -14.12
CA ILE A 415 18.52 6.81 -13.61
C ILE A 415 18.76 5.36 -13.21
N GLU A 416 18.54 5.08 -11.93
CA GLU A 416 18.76 3.75 -11.36
C GLU A 416 17.51 2.87 -11.47
N ASP A 417 16.32 3.42 -11.20
CA ASP A 417 15.12 2.61 -10.96
C ASP A 417 13.84 3.36 -11.31
N PHE A 418 12.81 2.59 -11.68
CA PHE A 418 11.45 3.05 -11.90
C PHE A 418 10.49 2.29 -10.99
N GLN A 419 9.55 3.00 -10.38
CA GLN A 419 8.48 2.43 -9.57
C GLN A 419 7.15 2.98 -10.06
N ILE A 420 6.22 2.09 -10.40
CA ILE A 420 4.89 2.47 -10.94
C ILE A 420 3.84 2.07 -9.90
N SER A 421 3.01 3.01 -9.44
CA SER A 421 1.90 2.69 -8.55
C SER A 421 0.88 1.81 -9.26
N ASP A 422 0.23 0.93 -8.51
CA ASP A 422 -0.90 0.16 -9.02
C ASP A 422 -2.16 1.06 -8.96
N PRO A 423 -2.79 1.41 -10.10
CA PRO A 423 -4.08 2.09 -10.09
C PRO A 423 -5.15 1.07 -9.70
N HIS A 424 -5.20 0.72 -8.41
CA HIS A 424 -6.22 -0.20 -7.91
C HIS A 424 -7.60 0.35 -8.29
N ALA A 425 -8.33 -0.47 -9.03
CA ALA A 425 -9.71 -0.21 -9.34
C ALA A 425 -10.51 -0.20 -8.04
N LEU A 426 -11.19 0.91 -7.77
CA LEU A 426 -12.25 0.95 -6.76
C LEU A 426 -13.42 0.16 -7.36
N ASN A 427 -13.34 -1.17 -7.31
CA ASN A 427 -14.24 -2.09 -8.03
C ASN A 427 -15.72 -1.97 -7.65
N ASP A 428 -16.10 -1.13 -6.68
CA ASP A 428 -17.43 -1.20 -6.07
C ASP A 428 -18.02 0.15 -5.64
N HIS A 429 -17.47 1.28 -6.09
CA HIS A 429 -17.97 2.60 -5.67
C HIS A 429 -18.95 3.26 -6.65
N GLY A 430 -19.46 2.55 -7.66
CA GLY A 430 -20.40 3.13 -8.63
C GLY A 430 -19.73 4.04 -9.66
N SER A 431 -20.49 4.41 -10.70
CA SER A 431 -19.99 5.00 -11.96
C SER A 431 -19.38 6.40 -11.86
N ASP A 432 -19.46 7.04 -10.70
CA ASP A 432 -19.28 8.49 -10.59
C ASP A 432 -17.92 8.88 -9.99
N PHE A 433 -17.14 7.91 -9.54
CA PHE A 433 -15.81 8.19 -8.98
C PHE A 433 -14.76 8.25 -10.08
N LEU A 434 -13.97 9.32 -10.06
CA LEU A 434 -12.73 9.33 -10.82
C LEU A 434 -11.81 8.23 -10.27
N PRO A 435 -11.08 7.48 -11.11
CA PRO A 435 -10.10 6.51 -10.65
C PRO A 435 -8.83 7.23 -10.15
N PRO A 436 -7.98 6.59 -9.33
CA PRO A 436 -6.76 7.22 -8.84
C PRO A 436 -5.75 7.44 -9.99
N PRO A 437 -4.85 8.44 -9.89
CA PRO A 437 -3.80 8.62 -10.89
C PRO A 437 -2.75 7.50 -10.85
N ILE A 438 -2.04 7.29 -11.96
CA ILE A 438 -0.84 6.42 -11.98
C ILE A 438 0.39 7.29 -11.67
N ASN A 439 1.08 6.97 -10.58
CA ASN A 439 2.32 7.60 -10.17
C ASN A 439 3.51 6.80 -10.70
N ILE A 440 4.42 7.46 -11.42
CA ILE A 440 5.69 6.90 -11.88
C ILE A 440 6.81 7.65 -11.16
N PHE A 441 7.54 6.94 -10.31
CA PHE A 441 8.71 7.48 -9.62
C PHE A 441 9.98 6.93 -10.25
N TYR A 442 11.00 7.76 -10.33
CA TYR A 442 12.33 7.31 -10.71
C TYR A 442 13.41 8.07 -9.96
N ARG A 443 14.57 7.45 -9.80
CA ARG A 443 15.72 8.06 -9.11
C ARG A 443 16.69 8.64 -10.11
N ASN A 444 17.28 9.79 -9.83
CA ASN A 444 18.36 10.36 -10.65
C ASN A 444 19.58 10.76 -9.79
N GLU A 445 20.66 11.18 -10.46
CA GLU A 445 21.86 11.76 -9.85
C GLU A 445 22.44 10.93 -8.69
N SER A 446 22.79 9.67 -8.97
CA SER A 446 23.31 8.72 -7.96
C SER A 446 22.36 8.40 -6.79
N GLY A 447 21.06 8.61 -6.98
CA GLY A 447 19.99 8.30 -6.02
C GLY A 447 19.65 9.43 -5.04
N GLY A 448 20.22 10.62 -5.24
CA GLY A 448 20.01 11.80 -4.38
C GLY A 448 18.73 12.59 -4.66
N ARG A 449 18.10 12.41 -5.83
CA ARG A 449 16.77 12.98 -6.11
C ARG A 449 15.82 11.94 -6.65
N ILE A 450 14.55 12.14 -6.33
CA ILE A 450 13.44 11.36 -6.85
C ILE A 450 12.65 12.28 -7.76
N CYS A 451 12.43 11.84 -8.98
CA CYS A 451 11.52 12.47 -9.90
C CYS A 451 10.19 11.73 -9.88
N HIS A 452 9.11 12.49 -10.08
CA HIS A 452 7.75 11.99 -10.06
C HIS A 452 7.02 12.48 -11.31
N MET A 453 6.44 11.52 -12.03
CA MET A 453 5.50 11.75 -13.12
C MET A 453 4.15 11.18 -12.73
N ILE A 454 3.09 11.80 -13.27
CA ILE A 454 1.71 11.42 -12.96
C ILE A 454 0.95 11.28 -14.27
N ILE A 455 0.25 10.17 -14.45
CA ILE A 455 -0.77 10.01 -15.50
C ILE A 455 -2.12 10.17 -14.83
N SER A 456 -2.74 11.34 -15.01
CA SER A 456 -4.10 11.57 -14.53
C SER A 456 -5.10 10.79 -15.39
N PRO A 457 -6.19 10.29 -14.80
CA PRO A 457 -7.24 9.66 -15.59
C PRO A 457 -7.85 10.65 -16.59
N THR A 458 -8.21 10.15 -17.76
CA THR A 458 -8.93 10.92 -18.77
C THR A 458 -10.35 11.19 -18.27
N PRO A 459 -10.81 12.46 -18.26
CA PRO A 459 -12.19 12.76 -17.93
C PRO A 459 -13.15 11.94 -18.80
N ARG A 460 -14.25 11.45 -18.22
CA ARG A 460 -15.19 10.55 -18.90
C ARG A 460 -15.67 11.12 -20.24
N GLU A 461 -15.94 12.41 -20.31
CA GLU A 461 -16.39 13.09 -21.53
C GLU A 461 -15.34 13.05 -22.65
N SER A 462 -14.06 13.06 -22.30
CA SER A 462 -12.92 13.05 -23.22
C SER A 462 -12.35 11.65 -23.48
N ALA A 463 -12.83 10.62 -22.78
CA ALA A 463 -12.38 9.24 -22.98
C ALA A 463 -12.88 8.67 -24.32
N PRO A 464 -12.17 7.70 -24.93
CA PRO A 464 -12.67 7.02 -26.13
C PRO A 464 -14.02 6.32 -25.86
N GLU A 465 -14.86 6.22 -26.89
CA GLU A 465 -16.26 5.76 -26.76
C GLU A 465 -16.41 4.42 -26.04
N ALA A 466 -15.51 3.46 -26.29
CA ALA A 466 -15.49 2.16 -25.64
C ALA A 466 -15.37 2.24 -24.10
N PHE A 467 -14.67 3.25 -23.59
CA PHE A 467 -14.51 3.49 -22.15
C PHE A 467 -15.67 4.32 -21.58
N ARG A 468 -16.26 5.22 -22.37
CA ARG A 468 -17.41 6.03 -21.95
C ARG A 468 -18.65 5.18 -21.67
N SER A 469 -18.91 4.23 -22.57
CA SER A 469 -20.06 3.32 -22.50
C SER A 469 -19.94 2.32 -21.36
N THR A 470 -18.74 1.78 -21.13
CA THR A 470 -18.47 0.81 -20.05
C THR A 470 -18.30 1.47 -18.68
N GLY A 471 -17.99 2.77 -18.64
CA GLY A 471 -17.62 3.47 -17.40
C GLY A 471 -16.24 3.05 -16.86
N LYS A 472 -15.48 2.24 -17.61
CA LYS A 472 -14.13 1.83 -17.23
C LYS A 472 -13.20 3.05 -17.26
N PRO A 473 -12.25 3.16 -16.31
CA PRO A 473 -11.29 4.23 -16.29
C PRO A 473 -10.36 4.15 -17.51
N HIS A 474 -10.04 5.31 -18.07
CA HIS A 474 -9.08 5.45 -19.16
C HIS A 474 -7.90 6.31 -18.71
N TYR A 475 -6.69 5.84 -18.94
CA TYR A 475 -5.46 6.59 -18.80
C TYR A 475 -4.85 6.76 -20.18
N ALA A 476 -4.41 7.97 -20.51
CA ALA A 476 -3.75 8.31 -21.76
C ALA A 476 -2.35 8.86 -21.47
N ILE A 477 -1.33 8.49 -22.26
CA ILE A 477 0.00 9.08 -22.13
C ILE A 477 -0.01 10.60 -22.38
N THR A 478 -0.97 11.14 -23.13
CA THR A 478 -1.17 12.59 -23.28
C THR A 478 -1.51 13.29 -21.96
N ASN A 479 -2.01 12.56 -20.96
CA ASN A 479 -2.24 13.06 -19.60
C ASN A 479 -1.01 12.94 -18.70
N LEU A 480 0.13 12.46 -19.22
CA LEU A 480 1.38 12.37 -18.48
C LEU A 480 1.89 13.79 -18.17
N LYS A 481 1.79 14.17 -16.90
CA LYS A 481 2.41 15.38 -16.37
C LYS A 481 3.77 15.00 -15.80
N SER A 482 4.82 15.29 -16.56
CA SER A 482 6.20 15.26 -16.06
C SER A 482 6.50 16.61 -15.43
N ASN A 483 6.40 16.75 -14.09
CA ASN A 483 6.78 18.04 -13.51
C ASN A 483 7.09 18.12 -12.02
N MET A 484 7.58 17.06 -11.38
CA MET A 484 8.00 17.17 -9.98
C MET A 484 9.36 16.51 -9.74
N MET A 485 10.39 17.35 -9.63
CA MET A 485 11.68 16.93 -9.11
C MET A 485 11.68 17.13 -7.59
N HIS A 486 11.71 16.04 -6.84
CA HIS A 486 11.84 16.05 -5.40
C HIS A 486 13.30 15.90 -5.02
N ARG A 487 13.92 17.01 -4.61
CA ARG A 487 15.21 16.95 -3.92
C ARG A 487 14.93 16.76 -2.43
N LEU A 488 15.17 15.54 -1.94
CA LEU A 488 15.14 15.27 -0.52
C LEU A 488 16.45 15.77 0.09
N SER A 489 16.39 16.94 0.72
CA SER A 489 17.43 17.38 1.65
C SER A 489 16.99 17.02 3.07
N PHE A 490 17.63 16.02 3.67
CA PHE A 490 17.42 15.69 5.07
C PHE A 490 18.15 16.71 5.92
N LYS A 491 17.40 17.62 6.54
CA LYS A 491 17.96 18.71 7.36
C LYS A 491 18.58 18.24 8.68
N ASN A 492 18.26 17.02 9.13
CA ASN A 492 18.46 16.60 10.53
C ASN A 492 19.61 15.62 10.74
N ASP A 493 20.44 15.34 9.73
CA ASP A 493 21.64 14.54 9.94
C ASP A 493 22.84 15.48 9.89
N GLU A 494 23.44 15.77 11.05
CA GLU A 494 24.73 16.45 11.14
C GLU A 494 25.80 15.66 10.37
N SER A 495 25.60 14.35 10.20
CA SER A 495 26.41 13.57 9.30
C SER A 495 26.14 14.02 7.87
N ARG A 496 27.18 14.52 7.20
CA ARG A 496 27.21 14.84 5.76
C ARG A 496 27.03 13.59 4.88
N THR A 497 26.44 12.51 5.41
CA THR A 497 26.25 11.24 4.75
C THR A 497 25.22 11.40 3.64
N VAL A 498 25.68 11.32 2.40
CA VAL A 498 24.80 11.32 1.24
C VAL A 498 23.92 10.08 1.33
N CYS A 499 22.60 10.26 1.31
CA CYS A 499 21.63 9.17 1.32
C CYS A 499 21.05 8.95 -0.08
N ARG A 500 20.72 7.70 -0.37
CA ARG A 500 19.88 7.27 -1.48
C ARG A 500 18.45 7.13 -0.99
N THR A 501 17.48 7.64 -1.76
CA THR A 501 16.07 7.50 -1.38
C THR A 501 15.38 6.48 -2.27
N PHE A 502 14.54 5.63 -1.68
CA PHE A 502 13.73 4.60 -2.31
C PHE A 502 12.25 4.93 -2.13
N VAL A 503 11.41 4.39 -3.01
CA VAL A 503 9.96 4.61 -3.00
C VAL A 503 9.24 3.27 -2.98
N ILE A 504 8.23 3.14 -2.13
CA ILE A 504 7.19 2.13 -2.22
C ILE A 504 5.93 2.86 -2.71
N PRO A 505 5.56 2.70 -4.00
CA PRO A 505 4.55 3.54 -4.61
C PRO A 505 3.16 3.18 -4.09
N GLY A 506 2.40 4.20 -3.69
CA GLY A 506 0.95 4.13 -3.51
C GLY A 506 0.26 5.00 -4.56
N CYS A 507 -1.01 4.72 -4.85
CA CYS A 507 -1.81 5.54 -5.75
C CYS A 507 -2.21 6.88 -5.11
N LEU A 508 -2.36 6.90 -3.78
CA LEU A 508 -2.75 8.06 -2.97
C LEU A 508 -1.62 8.62 -2.11
N ARG A 509 -0.84 7.72 -1.52
CA ARG A 509 0.17 8.01 -0.51
C ARG A 509 1.35 7.08 -0.74
N SER A 510 2.43 7.64 -1.25
CA SER A 510 3.66 6.87 -1.45
C SER A 510 4.57 6.97 -0.22
N LEU A 511 5.20 5.85 0.14
CA LEU A 511 6.16 5.80 1.23
C LEU A 511 7.57 5.93 0.67
N PHE A 512 8.34 6.87 1.23
CA PHE A 512 9.73 7.11 0.86
C PHE A 512 10.61 6.71 2.04
N TYR A 513 11.78 6.12 1.76
CA TYR A 513 12.77 5.81 2.79
C TYR A 513 14.18 6.03 2.28
N SER A 514 15.10 6.37 3.18
CA SER A 514 16.47 6.72 2.80
C SER A 514 17.49 5.80 3.43
N ILE A 515 18.52 5.45 2.67
CA ILE A 515 19.63 4.57 3.05
C ILE A 515 20.94 5.29 2.78
N PRO A 516 21.99 5.16 3.61
CA PRO A 516 23.31 5.69 3.31
C PRO A 516 23.79 5.22 1.93
N ARG A 517 24.30 6.14 1.10
CA ARG A 517 24.76 5.84 -0.27
C ARG A 517 25.90 4.82 -0.28
N ASP A 518 26.68 4.79 0.78
CA ASP A 518 27.80 3.89 1.00
C ASP A 518 27.41 2.57 1.66
N ASN A 519 26.14 2.35 2.02
CA ASN A 519 25.70 1.08 2.57
C ASN A 519 25.86 -0.04 1.51
N ARG A 520 26.67 -1.05 1.82
CA ARG A 520 26.88 -2.27 0.99
C ARG A 520 26.17 -3.51 1.51
N SER A 521 25.51 -3.41 2.67
CA SER A 521 24.94 -4.58 3.33
C SER A 521 23.75 -5.12 2.54
N ASP A 522 23.49 -6.42 2.67
CA ASP A 522 22.21 -7.03 2.27
C ASP A 522 21.02 -6.49 3.10
N THR A 523 21.33 -5.74 4.16
CA THR A 523 20.37 -5.10 5.05
C THR A 523 20.26 -3.61 4.73
N LEU A 524 19.03 -3.13 4.65
CA LEU A 524 18.70 -1.74 4.41
C LEU A 524 18.84 -0.95 5.72
N SER A 525 19.96 -0.25 5.92
CA SER A 525 20.17 0.63 7.08
C SER A 525 19.35 1.91 6.94
N ILE A 526 18.03 1.83 7.14
CA ILE A 526 17.10 2.93 6.88
C ILE A 526 17.35 4.07 7.87
N ARG A 527 17.56 5.29 7.36
CA ARG A 527 17.79 6.49 8.18
C ARG A 527 16.49 7.13 8.65
N ASN A 528 15.49 7.17 7.77
CA ASN A 528 14.18 7.75 8.03
C ASN A 528 13.13 7.24 7.04
N PHE A 529 11.88 7.52 7.39
CA PHE A 529 10.72 7.41 6.51
C PHE A 529 10.17 8.81 6.23
N SER A 530 9.62 8.99 5.03
CA SER A 530 8.90 10.20 4.65
C SER A 530 7.65 9.79 3.88
N GLY A 531 6.53 10.44 4.18
CA GLY A 531 5.32 10.30 3.38
C GLY A 531 5.38 11.27 2.21
N HIS A 532 5.06 10.81 1.01
CA HIS A 532 4.79 11.68 -0.13
C HIS A 532 3.29 11.86 -0.29
N LEU A 533 2.90 13.10 -0.57
CA LEU A 533 1.55 13.51 -0.85
C LEU A 533 1.58 14.53 -2.00
N LEU A 534 0.66 14.37 -2.95
CA LEU A 534 0.50 15.32 -4.04
C LEU A 534 0.30 16.74 -3.48
N SER A 535 1.03 17.72 -4.01
CA SER A 535 1.01 19.10 -3.51
C SER A 535 -0.39 19.69 -3.52
N LYS A 536 -0.61 20.67 -2.64
CA LYS A 536 -1.78 21.55 -2.66
C LYS A 536 -2.02 22.23 -4.02
N ARG A 537 -0.96 22.43 -4.84
CA ARG A 537 -1.06 22.95 -6.22
C ARG A 537 -1.31 21.87 -7.28
N GLY A 538 -1.25 20.60 -6.90
CA GLY A 538 -1.63 19.49 -7.77
C GLY A 538 -3.13 19.46 -7.89
N ASP A 539 -3.67 20.28 -8.79
CA ASP A 539 -5.10 20.39 -9.10
C ASP A 539 -5.58 19.18 -9.93
N ASP A 540 -5.26 17.96 -9.51
CA ASP A 540 -5.91 16.80 -10.12
C ASP A 540 -7.28 16.63 -9.48
N ALA A 541 -8.30 16.48 -10.34
CA ALA A 541 -9.70 16.42 -9.94
C ALA A 541 -9.98 15.30 -8.93
N TYR A 542 -9.21 14.20 -9.00
CA TYR A 542 -9.34 13.09 -8.08
C TYR A 542 -8.90 13.48 -6.65
N SER A 543 -7.75 14.13 -6.49
CA SER A 543 -7.29 14.64 -5.19
C SER A 543 -8.24 15.67 -4.56
N ILE A 544 -8.89 16.50 -5.38
CA ILE A 544 -9.90 17.47 -4.93
C ILE A 544 -11.16 16.74 -4.44
N MET A 545 -11.76 15.90 -5.29
CA MET A 545 -12.95 15.09 -4.97
C MET A 545 -12.75 14.29 -3.67
N ARG A 546 -11.61 13.61 -3.56
CA ARG A 546 -11.23 12.83 -2.38
C ARG A 546 -11.18 13.67 -1.11
N ARG A 547 -10.65 14.89 -1.20
CA ARG A 547 -10.57 15.81 -0.07
C ARG A 547 -11.96 16.23 0.35
N GLU A 548 -12.78 16.70 -0.59
CA GLU A 548 -14.16 17.16 -0.37
C GLU A 548 -15.02 16.08 0.32
N MET A 549 -14.92 14.83 -0.13
CA MET A 549 -15.62 13.70 0.50
C MET A 549 -15.24 13.49 1.96
N LEU A 550 -13.97 13.66 2.32
CA LEU A 550 -13.56 13.64 3.72
C LEU A 550 -14.02 14.88 4.49
N GLN A 551 -14.17 16.04 3.86
CA GLN A 551 -14.69 17.23 4.54
C GLN A 551 -16.16 17.06 4.92
N ASN A 552 -16.92 16.29 4.14
CA ASN A 552 -18.34 16.03 4.39
C ASN A 552 -18.63 15.15 5.61
N ILE A 553 -17.61 14.49 6.17
CA ILE A 553 -17.76 13.59 7.32
C ILE A 553 -16.90 14.00 8.52
N LEU A 554 -16.15 15.10 8.39
CA LEU A 554 -15.25 15.62 9.42
C LEU A 554 -15.60 17.04 9.78
N ARG A 555 -15.71 17.31 11.08
CA ARG A 555 -15.95 18.68 11.57
C ARG A 555 -14.80 19.62 11.27
N ASN A 556 -13.57 19.14 11.44
CA ASN A 556 -12.35 19.92 11.26
C ASN A 556 -11.36 19.18 10.37
N VAL A 557 -11.18 19.67 9.15
CA VAL A 557 -10.18 19.15 8.21
C VAL A 557 -8.86 19.87 8.48
N PRO A 558 -7.79 19.16 8.88
CA PRO A 558 -6.52 19.83 9.14
C PRO A 558 -5.99 20.51 7.89
N LYS A 559 -5.26 21.61 8.08
CA LYS A 559 -4.61 22.30 6.96
C LYS A 559 -3.58 21.39 6.32
N HIS A 560 -3.67 21.23 5.00
CA HIS A 560 -2.70 20.49 4.22
C HIS A 560 -1.31 21.13 4.36
N ARG A 561 -0.27 20.31 4.61
CA ARG A 561 1.12 20.80 4.57
C ARG A 561 1.48 21.38 3.20
N GLU A 562 2.38 22.35 3.19
CA GLU A 562 2.87 23.00 1.95
C GLU A 562 3.84 22.09 1.18
N ASN A 563 4.66 21.33 1.92
CA ASN A 563 5.65 20.43 1.34
C ASN A 563 5.00 19.11 0.92
N MET A 564 5.33 18.62 -0.27
CA MET A 564 4.86 17.31 -0.75
C MET A 564 5.39 16.15 0.10
N LEU A 565 6.56 16.36 0.70
CA LEU A 565 7.23 15.40 1.55
C LEU A 565 7.13 15.84 3.01
N GLY A 566 6.79 14.91 3.89
CA GLY A 566 6.84 15.11 5.34
C GLY A 566 7.53 13.92 5.98
N GLN A 567 8.62 14.21 6.68
CA GLN A 567 9.40 13.20 7.37
C GLN A 567 8.63 12.72 8.60
N PHE A 568 8.58 11.41 8.82
CA PHE A 568 7.87 10.88 9.98
C PHE A 568 8.63 11.19 11.27
N ASN A 569 7.89 11.65 12.28
CA ASN A 569 8.42 11.85 13.61
C ASN A 569 8.38 10.53 14.37
N LEU A 570 9.47 9.78 14.25
CA LEU A 570 9.61 8.47 14.90
C LEU A 570 10.41 8.59 16.20
N PRO A 571 9.99 7.91 17.27
CA PRO A 571 10.80 7.77 18.47
C PRO A 571 12.21 7.25 18.16
N SER A 572 13.23 7.73 18.90
CA SER A 572 14.63 7.34 18.70
C SER A 572 14.84 5.83 18.70
N TYR A 573 14.19 5.10 19.61
CA TYR A 573 14.31 3.64 19.66
C TYR A 573 13.84 2.95 18.37
N ILE A 574 12.81 3.47 17.68
CA ILE A 574 12.38 2.94 16.39
C ILE A 574 13.38 3.30 15.30
N LEU A 575 13.91 4.53 15.32
CA LEU A 575 14.94 4.97 14.37
C LEU A 575 16.20 4.11 14.49
N ASP A 576 16.69 3.87 15.71
CA ASP A 576 17.86 3.04 15.95
C ASP A 576 17.60 1.59 15.51
N HIS A 577 16.38 1.12 15.73
CA HIS A 577 15.93 -0.18 15.29
C HIS A 577 15.99 -0.35 13.76
N ILE A 578 15.44 0.59 12.98
CA ILE A 578 15.50 0.53 11.50
C ILE A 578 16.89 0.84 10.94
N ARG A 579 17.69 1.64 11.65
CA ARG A 579 19.09 1.96 11.27
C ARG A 579 20.01 0.76 11.41
N SER A 580 19.71 -0.17 12.31
CA SER A 580 20.47 -1.41 12.48
C SER A 580 20.35 -2.38 11.29
N GLY A 581 19.39 -2.13 10.38
CA GLY A 581 19.21 -2.88 9.15
C GLY A 581 17.81 -3.47 9.03
N VAL A 582 17.25 -3.40 7.82
CA VAL A 582 15.94 -3.95 7.45
C VAL A 582 16.13 -4.93 6.28
N THR A 583 15.57 -6.13 6.37
CA THR A 583 15.70 -7.16 5.32
C THR A 583 14.60 -7.02 4.27
N ALA A 584 13.38 -6.74 4.71
CA ALA A 584 12.24 -6.53 3.82
C ALA A 584 11.33 -5.45 4.40
N ILE A 585 10.63 -4.74 3.52
CA ILE A 585 9.69 -3.67 3.85
C ILE A 585 8.49 -3.73 2.91
N ALA A 586 7.29 -3.46 3.43
CA ALA A 586 6.06 -3.28 2.67
C ALA A 586 5.23 -2.12 3.24
N TRP A 587 4.33 -1.59 2.43
CA TRP A 587 3.50 -0.42 2.73
C TRP A 587 2.07 -0.66 2.25
N ASP A 588 1.09 -0.47 3.14
CA ASP A 588 -0.32 -0.39 2.76
C ASP A 588 -0.84 1.03 2.99
N GLU A 589 -1.10 1.74 1.90
CA GLU A 589 -1.54 3.13 1.95
C GLU A 589 -2.97 3.33 2.44
N GLY A 590 -3.81 2.28 2.31
CA GLY A 590 -5.19 2.29 2.73
C GLY A 590 -5.28 2.28 4.25
N THR A 591 -4.65 1.29 4.89
CA THR A 591 -4.62 1.23 6.35
C THR A 591 -3.61 2.20 6.96
N GLY A 592 -2.54 2.56 6.24
CA GLY A 592 -1.45 3.36 6.80
C GLY A 592 -0.43 2.55 7.59
N ARG A 593 -0.20 1.27 7.25
CA ARG A 593 0.76 0.40 7.94
C ARG A 593 2.05 0.25 7.16
N ILE A 594 3.18 0.49 7.84
CA ILE A 594 4.51 0.10 7.35
C ILE A 594 4.88 -1.22 8.02
N PHE A 595 5.20 -2.22 7.22
CA PHE A 595 5.66 -3.53 7.66
C PHE A 595 7.14 -3.64 7.38
N TYR A 596 7.94 -4.10 8.32
CA TYR A 596 9.35 -4.38 8.07
C TYR A 596 9.86 -5.55 8.89
N SER A 597 10.97 -6.14 8.45
CA SER A 597 11.65 -7.24 9.14
C SER A 597 13.14 -6.95 9.24
N LYS A 598 13.80 -7.56 10.22
CA LYS A 598 15.22 -7.35 10.48
C LYS A 598 16.05 -8.57 10.14
N PRO A 599 17.35 -8.38 9.85
CA PRO A 599 18.26 -9.49 9.69
C PRO A 599 18.31 -10.32 10.97
N HIS A 600 18.33 -11.64 10.81
CA HIS A 600 18.45 -12.60 11.92
C HIS A 600 17.32 -12.57 12.96
N GLU A 601 16.23 -11.84 12.70
CA GLU A 601 15.04 -11.86 13.55
C GLU A 601 13.90 -12.63 12.89
N THR A 602 13.08 -13.29 13.70
CA THR A 602 11.82 -13.94 13.28
C THR A 602 10.61 -13.07 13.61
N MET A 603 10.81 -11.76 13.70
CA MET A 603 9.78 -10.77 14.04
C MET A 603 9.36 -9.99 12.80
N LEU A 604 8.05 -9.80 12.66
CA LEU A 604 7.43 -8.82 11.77
C LEU A 604 7.14 -7.56 12.59
N HIS A 605 7.70 -6.44 12.17
CA HIS A 605 7.53 -5.15 12.84
C HIS A 605 6.51 -4.31 12.09
N ILE A 606 5.53 -3.75 12.80
CA ILE A 606 4.50 -2.88 12.24
C ILE A 606 4.62 -1.50 12.83
N LEU A 607 4.62 -0.50 11.96
CA LEU A 607 4.44 0.89 12.32
C LEU A 607 3.09 1.37 11.78
N ASP A 608 2.13 1.59 12.67
CA ASP A 608 0.82 2.13 12.32
C ASP A 608 0.90 3.66 12.25
N MET A 609 0.52 4.21 11.09
CA MET A 609 0.36 5.65 10.88
C MET A 609 -1.11 6.09 11.02
N ALA A 610 -1.99 5.17 11.39
CA ALA A 610 -3.41 5.38 11.60
C ALA A 610 -3.82 4.89 12.99
N GLU A 611 -4.85 5.51 13.55
CA GLU A 611 -5.46 5.01 14.79
C GLU A 611 -6.46 3.90 14.46
N THR A 612 -6.72 3.04 15.44
CA THR A 612 -7.73 1.97 15.35
C THR A 612 -8.67 2.09 16.54
N PRO A 613 -9.98 1.82 16.38
CA PRO A 613 -10.86 1.69 17.53
C PRO A 613 -10.31 0.62 18.47
N VAL A 614 -10.40 0.90 19.77
CA VAL A 614 -9.93 0.01 20.82
C VAL A 614 -11.12 -0.74 21.38
N GLU A 615 -11.04 -2.05 21.37
CA GLU A 615 -12.01 -2.96 21.98
C GLU A 615 -11.38 -3.60 23.22
N THR A 616 -12.13 -3.64 24.33
CA THR A 616 -11.71 -4.32 25.56
C THR A 616 -11.76 -5.83 25.37
N ILE A 617 -11.16 -6.57 26.31
CA ILE A 617 -11.29 -8.04 26.37
C ILE A 617 -12.75 -8.52 26.47
N HIS A 618 -13.68 -7.63 26.87
CA HIS A 618 -15.11 -7.91 26.99
C HIS A 618 -15.92 -7.44 25.77
N GLY A 619 -15.27 -6.99 24.69
CA GLY A 619 -15.96 -6.51 23.48
C GLY A 619 -16.51 -5.09 23.59
N GLN A 620 -16.20 -4.34 24.66
CA GLN A 620 -16.62 -2.94 24.79
C GLN A 620 -15.66 -2.05 24.01
N ARG A 621 -16.19 -1.11 23.22
CA ARG A 621 -15.34 -0.20 22.42
C ARG A 621 -15.23 1.15 23.10
N TYR A 622 -14.07 1.78 22.94
CA TYR A 622 -13.82 3.13 23.45
C TYR A 622 -14.34 4.20 22.47
N PRO A 623 -14.71 5.41 22.96
CA PRO A 623 -14.77 5.79 24.38
C PRO A 623 -15.96 5.12 25.09
N ILE A 624 -15.74 4.70 26.34
CA ILE A 624 -16.78 4.18 27.23
C ILE A 624 -17.46 5.40 27.89
N PRO A 625 -18.79 5.38 28.12
CA PRO A 625 -19.47 6.43 28.88
C PRO A 625 -18.80 6.63 30.25
N LEU A 626 -18.76 7.88 30.72
CA LEU A 626 -18.30 8.18 32.08
C LEU A 626 -19.09 7.32 33.06
N GLU A 627 -18.39 6.58 33.92
CA GLU A 627 -18.98 5.67 34.91
C GLU A 627 -20.00 6.43 35.75
N ASP A 628 -21.29 6.19 35.51
CA ASP A 628 -22.30 6.42 36.54
C ASP A 628 -22.12 5.25 37.52
N GLU A 629 -21.77 5.54 38.78
CA GLU A 629 -21.51 4.53 39.83
C GLU A 629 -22.63 3.47 39.97
N ARG A 630 -23.82 3.75 39.42
CA ARG A 630 -24.95 2.82 39.23
C ARG A 630 -24.70 1.67 38.24
N MET A 631 -23.52 1.61 37.62
CA MET A 631 -23.19 0.64 36.55
C MET A 631 -22.37 -0.58 37.03
N LEU A 632 -22.00 -0.67 38.31
CA LEU A 632 -21.21 -1.78 38.87
C LEU A 632 -22.03 -2.97 39.41
N ASP A 633 -23.36 -2.88 39.40
CA ASP A 633 -24.27 -3.89 39.96
C ASP A 633 -24.87 -4.87 38.92
N LEU A 634 -24.27 -4.98 37.73
CA LEU A 634 -24.59 -5.99 36.70
C LEU A 634 -23.33 -6.75 36.31
#